data_AF-A0A968Z1W6-F1
#
_entry.id   AF-A0A968Z1W6-F1
#
_cell.length_a   1.000
_cell.length_b   1.000
_cell.length_c   1.000
_cell.angle_alpha   90.00
_cell.angle_beta   90.00
_cell.angle_gamma   90.00
#
_symmetry.space_group_name_H-M   'P 1'
#
loop_
_entity.id
_entity.type
_entity.pdbx_description
1 polymer ?
#
loop_
_entity_poly.entity_id
_entity_poly.type
_entity_poly.pdbx_seq_one_letter_code
_entity_poly.pdbx_strand_id
1 'polypeptide(L)'
;MSVNASGGSPVANPLRYQTIPLSVISQAEQQDRTLKHSELDKLLSYFRSGTKLLQIVDTLAQNADRIVAAGGNRIFGAAIAWIIWKNPLKKLIYQVM
;
A
#
# COMPACT_ATOMS: atom_id res chain seq x y z
N MET A 1 -38.77 -14.51 13.00
CA MET A 1 -38.17 -13.28 13.57
C MET A 1 -38.25 -12.20 12.50
N SER A 2 -38.98 -11.11 12.75
CA SER A 2 -39.10 -9.95 11.84
C SER A 2 -38.40 -8.77 12.48
N VAL A 3 -37.56 -8.04 11.73
CA VAL A 3 -36.91 -6.81 12.18
C VAL A 3 -37.90 -5.65 12.01
N ASN A 4 -38.36 -5.08 13.12
CA ASN A 4 -39.40 -4.05 13.11
C ASN A 4 -38.84 -2.61 13.18
N ALA A 5 -37.52 -2.47 13.33
CA ALA A 5 -36.81 -1.19 13.28
C ALA A 5 -35.37 -1.41 12.82
N SER A 6 -34.84 -0.48 12.02
CA SER A 6 -33.45 -0.45 11.54
C SER A 6 -32.83 0.88 11.95
N GLY A 7 -31.60 0.85 12.49
CA GLY A 7 -30.82 2.04 12.86
C GLY A 7 -30.24 2.83 11.67
N GLY A 8 -30.65 2.51 10.44
CA GLY A 8 -30.04 3.01 9.22
C GLY A 8 -28.77 2.26 8.84
N SER A 9 -28.30 2.46 7.61
CA SER A 9 -27.05 1.87 7.09
C SER A 9 -26.13 3.00 6.64
N PRO A 10 -25.38 3.62 7.57
CA PRO A 10 -24.45 4.68 7.20
C PRO A 10 -23.32 4.11 6.34
N VAL A 11 -22.83 4.93 5.40
CA VAL A 11 -21.66 4.56 4.60
C VAL A 11 -20.44 4.55 5.50
N ALA A 12 -19.82 3.38 5.69
CA ALA A 12 -18.57 3.21 6.41
C ALA A 12 -17.43 2.97 5.41
N ASN A 13 -16.35 3.75 5.52
CA ASN A 13 -15.13 3.57 4.72
C ASN A 13 -14.01 3.03 5.61
N PRO A 14 -13.76 1.72 5.64
CA PRO A 14 -12.71 1.14 6.48
C PRO A 14 -11.32 1.56 6.00
N LEU A 15 -10.44 1.89 6.94
CA LEU A 15 -9.05 2.24 6.66
C LEU A 15 -8.30 1.00 6.16
N ARG A 16 -7.71 1.06 4.96
CA ARG A 16 -7.00 -0.09 4.36
C ARG A 16 -5.54 -0.20 4.79
N TYR A 17 -4.91 0.94 5.04
CA TYR A 17 -3.51 1.06 5.39
C TYR A 17 -3.27 2.40 6.08
N GLN A 18 -2.16 2.49 6.81
CA GLN A 18 -1.74 3.71 7.45
C GLN A 18 -0.48 4.24 6.77
N THR A 19 -0.53 5.49 6.31
CA THR A 19 0.64 6.19 5.78
C THR A 19 1.20 7.13 6.84
N ILE A 20 2.48 7.48 6.71
CA ILE A 20 3.14 8.39 7.67
C ILE A 20 2.37 9.72 7.81
N PRO A 21 1.95 10.40 6.73
CA PRO A 21 1.17 11.63 6.87
C PRO A 21 -0.17 11.42 7.58
N LEU A 22 -0.89 10.34 7.23
CA LEU A 22 -2.19 10.02 7.82
C LEU A 22 -2.08 9.76 9.32
N SER A 23 -1.08 8.99 9.76
CA SER A 23 -0.82 8.74 11.18
C SER A 23 -0.54 10.01 11.96
N VAL A 24 0.31 10.89 11.42
CA VAL A 24 0.74 12.11 12.11
C VAL A 24 -0.43 13.09 12.25
N ILE A 25 -1.22 13.28 11.19
CA ILE A 25 -2.38 14.17 11.22
C ILE A 25 -3.47 13.61 12.14
N SER A 26 -3.79 12.32 12.02
CA SER A 26 -4.83 11.69 12.85
C SER A 26 -4.47 11.70 14.35
N GLN A 27 -3.18 11.60 14.70
CA GLN A 27 -2.76 11.70 16.10
C GLN A 27 -2.94 13.10 16.69
N ALA A 28 -2.73 14.16 15.90
CA ALA A 28 -3.00 15.53 16.32
C ALA A 28 -4.51 15.80 16.42
N GLU A 29 -5.29 15.31 15.44
CA GLU A 29 -6.75 15.38 15.40
C GLU A 29 -7.40 14.70 16.61
N GLN A 30 -6.96 13.49 16.98
CA GLN A 30 -7.47 12.76 18.15
C GLN A 30 -7.26 13.50 19.47
N GLN A 31 -6.33 14.47 19.50
CA GLN A 31 -6.03 15.31 20.65
C GLN A 31 -6.65 16.70 20.54
N ASP A 32 -7.51 16.93 19.53
CA ASP A 32 -8.15 18.21 19.23
C ASP A 32 -7.17 19.39 19.20
N ARG A 33 -5.99 19.16 18.59
CA ARG A 33 -4.92 20.16 18.53
C ARG A 33 -4.36 20.32 17.14
N THR A 34 -3.63 21.41 16.96
CA THR A 34 -2.78 21.63 15.80
C THR A 34 -1.50 20.78 15.89
N LEU A 35 -0.84 20.62 14.74
CA LEU A 35 0.43 19.91 14.64
C LEU A 35 1.53 20.62 15.44
N LYS A 36 2.32 19.84 16.19
CA LYS A 36 3.51 20.32 16.90
C LYS A 36 4.67 20.45 15.92
N HIS A 37 5.68 21.25 16.30
CA HIS A 37 6.88 21.44 15.48
C HIS A 37 7.56 20.11 15.10
N SER A 38 7.70 19.18 16.04
CA SER A 38 8.29 17.85 15.79
C SER A 38 7.49 16.99 14.80
N GLU A 39 6.18 17.17 14.73
CA GLU A 39 5.32 16.48 13.76
C GLU A 39 5.46 17.09 12.37
N LEU A 40 5.56 18.42 12.28
CA LEU A 40 5.87 19.12 11.04
C LEU A 40 7.24 18.72 10.49
N ASP A 41 8.25 18.60 11.36
CA ASP A 41 9.59 18.13 10.96
C ASP A 41 9.55 16.68 10.44
N LYS A 42 8.73 15.82 11.07
CA LYS A 42 8.53 14.44 10.61
C LYS A 42 7.88 14.39 9.23
N LEU A 43 6.86 15.22 8.98
CA LEU A 43 6.24 15.35 7.67
C LEU A 43 7.23 15.89 6.63
N LEU A 44 7.98 16.94 6.98
CA LEU A 44 8.98 17.53 6.10
C LEU A 44 10.06 16.53 5.71
N SER A 45 10.55 15.74 6.67
CA SER A 45 11.52 14.66 6.42
C SER A 45 10.95 13.60 5.47
N TYR A 46 9.71 13.17 5.70
CA TYR A 46 9.01 12.23 4.82
C TYR A 46 8.91 12.76 3.38
N PHE A 47 8.42 13.98 3.19
CA PHE A 47 8.28 14.56 1.85
C PHE A 47 9.61 14.80 1.15
N ARG A 48 10.67 15.20 1.87
CA ARG A 48 12.03 15.32 1.33
C ARG A 48 12.57 13.98 0.81
N SER A 49 12.17 12.87 1.42
CA SER A 49 12.56 11.52 0.97
C SER A 49 11.77 11.01 -0.25
N GLY A 50 10.70 11.71 -0.66
CA GLY A 50 9.75 11.27 -1.68
C GLY A 50 10.40 10.95 -3.03
N THR A 51 11.28 11.82 -3.53
CA THR A 51 11.98 11.59 -4.81
C THR A 51 12.81 10.31 -4.79
N LYS A 52 13.50 10.06 -3.67
CA LYS A 52 14.30 8.84 -3.49
C LYS A 52 13.41 7.60 -3.44
N LEU A 53 12.27 7.66 -2.76
CA LEU A 53 11.30 6.56 -2.74
C LEU A 53 10.77 6.24 -4.14
N LEU A 54 10.44 7.26 -4.93
CA LEU A 54 9.97 7.07 -6.31
C LEU A 54 11.05 6.43 -7.19
N GLN A 55 12.32 6.84 -7.07
CA GLN A 55 13.43 6.23 -7.80
C GLN A 55 13.62 4.74 -7.45
N ILE A 56 13.48 4.39 -6.17
CA ILE A 56 13.54 2.99 -5.72
C ILE A 56 12.38 2.20 -6.31
N VAL A 57 11.16 2.73 -6.25
CA VAL A 57 9.97 2.08 -6.80
C VAL A 57 10.09 1.87 -8.31
N ASP A 58 10.58 2.87 -9.04
CA ASP A 58 10.80 2.77 -10.48
C ASP A 58 11.83 1.68 -10.82
N THR A 59 12.95 1.66 -10.09
CA THR A 59 13.96 0.61 -10.24
C THR A 59 13.39 -0.79 -9.96
N LEU A 60 12.58 -0.93 -8.91
CA LEU A 60 11.93 -2.19 -8.56
C LEU A 60 10.91 -2.62 -9.64
N ALA A 61 10.12 -1.68 -10.15
CA ALA A 61 9.11 -1.95 -11.18
C ALA A 61 9.76 -2.41 -12.49
N GLN A 62 10.82 -1.71 -12.95
CA GLN A 62 11.56 -2.07 -14.16
C GLN A 62 12.23 -3.44 -14.07
N ASN A 63 12.59 -3.89 -12.86
CA ASN A 63 13.26 -5.17 -12.64
C ASN A 63 12.33 -6.26 -12.08
N ALA A 64 11.02 -6.01 -11.96
CA ALA A 64 10.08 -6.88 -11.27
C ALA A 64 10.10 -8.32 -11.80
N ASP A 65 10.06 -8.50 -13.12
CA ASP A 65 10.09 -9.82 -13.76
C ASP A 65 11.37 -10.60 -13.41
N ARG A 66 12.52 -9.93 -13.40
CA ARG A 66 13.81 -10.55 -13.07
C ARG A 66 13.87 -10.95 -11.59
N ILE A 67 13.38 -10.09 -10.71
CA ILE A 67 13.33 -10.34 -9.27
C ILE A 67 12.45 -11.56 -8.98
N VAL A 68 11.25 -11.59 -9.57
CA VAL A 68 10.31 -12.71 -9.38
C VAL A 68 10.85 -13.99 -10.00
N ALA A 69 11.45 -13.95 -11.20
CA ALA A 69 12.06 -15.12 -11.82
C ALA A 69 13.22 -15.68 -11.00
N ALA A 70 14.09 -14.81 -10.46
CA ALA A 70 15.19 -15.23 -9.58
C ALA A 70 14.68 -15.88 -8.29
N GLY A 71 13.66 -15.32 -7.65
CA GLY A 71 13.02 -15.91 -6.48
C GLY A 71 12.32 -17.23 -6.79
N GLY A 72 11.56 -17.27 -7.89
CA GLY A 72 10.85 -18.47 -8.34
C GLY A 72 11.79 -19.62 -8.70
N ASN A 73 12.90 -19.33 -9.38
CA ASN A 73 13.91 -20.36 -9.70
C ASN A 73 14.50 -21.00 -8.43
N ARG A 74 14.70 -20.21 -7.36
CA ARG A 74 15.20 -20.72 -6.07
C ARG A 74 14.20 -21.62 -5.35
N ILE A 75 12.89 -21.36 -5.48
CA ILE A 75 11.84 -22.12 -4.78
C ILE A 75 11.37 -23.33 -5.59
N PHE A 76 11.25 -23.20 -6.92
CA PHE A 76 10.57 -24.18 -7.78
C PHE A 76 11.44 -24.80 -8.87
N GLY A 77 12.67 -24.31 -9.10
CA GLY A 77 13.50 -24.68 -10.24
C GLY A 77 13.08 -23.99 -11.56
N ALA A 78 14.01 -23.88 -12.51
CA ALA A 78 13.95 -22.92 -13.62
C ALA A 78 12.77 -23.11 -14.59
N ALA A 79 12.29 -24.35 -14.77
CA ALA A 79 11.29 -24.67 -15.79
C ALA A 79 9.85 -24.28 -15.40
N ILE A 80 9.53 -24.23 -14.10
CA ILE A 80 8.13 -24.11 -13.63
C ILE A 80 7.80 -22.67 -13.22
N ALA A 81 8.79 -21.89 -12.80
CA ALA A 81 8.61 -20.54 -12.27
C ALA A 81 8.04 -19.53 -13.30
N TRP A 82 8.50 -19.56 -14.55
CA TRP A 82 8.05 -18.63 -15.59
C TRP A 82 6.60 -18.89 -16.02
N ILE A 83 6.19 -20.16 -16.06
CA ILE A 83 4.84 -20.58 -16.45
C ILE A 83 3.80 -20.13 -15.39
N ILE A 84 4.14 -20.23 -14.10
CA ILE A 84 3.28 -19.79 -13.00
C ILE A 84 3.11 -18.27 -13.00
N TRP A 85 4.16 -17.51 -13.32
CA TRP A 85 4.11 -16.03 -13.35
C TRP A 85 3.21 -15.47 -14.45
N LYS A 86 3.24 -16.06 -15.65
CA LYS A 86 2.48 -15.59 -16.83
C LYS A 86 1.00 -15.95 -16.82
N ASN A 87 0.50 -16.69 -15.83
CA ASN A 87 -0.88 -17.16 -15.80
C ASN A 87 -1.87 -15.97 -15.76
N PRO A 88 -2.81 -15.84 -16.73
CA PRO A 88 -3.60 -14.63 -16.96
C PRO A 88 -4.49 -14.19 -15.79
N LEU A 89 -4.79 -15.07 -14.83
CA LEU A 89 -5.61 -14.75 -13.66
C LEU A 89 -4.98 -13.68 -12.74
N LYS A 90 -3.65 -13.47 -12.77
CA LYS A 90 -3.00 -12.42 -11.97
C LYS A 90 -2.89 -11.06 -12.67
N LYS A 91 -3.00 -10.99 -14.00
CA LYS A 91 -2.96 -9.71 -14.73
C LYS A 91 -4.15 -8.80 -14.40
N LEU A 92 -5.32 -9.38 -14.09
CA LEU A 92 -6.52 -8.64 -13.70
C LEU A 92 -6.37 -7.86 -12.38
N ILE A 93 -5.50 -8.32 -11.47
CA ILE A 93 -5.30 -7.64 -10.18
C ILE A 93 -4.47 -6.35 -10.34
N TYR A 94 -3.56 -6.30 -11.32
CA TYR A 94 -2.71 -5.13 -11.60
C TYR A 94 -3.32 -4.12 -12.57
N GLN A 95 -4.43 -4.45 -13.25
CA GLN A 95 -5.16 -3.51 -14.12
C GLN A 95 -6.26 -2.71 -13.41
N VAL A 96 -6.56 -3.04 -12.15
CA VAL A 96 -7.63 -2.41 -11.35
C VAL A 96 -7.07 -1.55 -10.19
N MET A 97 -5.73 -1.44 -10.08
CA MET A 97 -5.05 -0.43 -9.25
C MET A 97 -4.35 0.59 -10.15
#